data_AF-A0A959SHY7-F1
#
_entry.id   AF-A0A959SHY7-F1
#
_cell.length_a   1.000
_cell.length_b   1.000
_cell.length_c   1.000
_cell.angle_alpha   90.00
_cell.angle_beta   90.00
_cell.angle_gamma   90.00
#
_symmetry.space_group_name_H-M   'P 1'
#
loop_
_entity.id
_entity.type
_entity.pdbx_description
1 polymer ?
#
loop_
_entity_poly.entity_id
_entity_poly.type
_entity_poly.pdbx_seq_one_letter_code
_entity_poly.pdbx_strand_id
1 'polypeptide(L)'
;MNPRIPIAVLTLFMLPSLFAQEEVIVSGPPVVQEPVTDPDEPLTIADEMPSFPGGSEALFKYMGKHVTYPEEAIENEVQGTVYVSFVV
;
A
#
# COMPACT_ATOMS: atom_id res chain seq x y z
N MET A 1 23.91 -21.60 -26.46
CA MET A 1 23.34 -22.68 -25.62
C MET A 1 22.22 -22.08 -24.78
N ASN A 2 20.97 -22.14 -25.23
CA ASN A 2 19.82 -21.69 -24.42
C ASN A 2 19.36 -22.89 -23.57
N PRO A 3 19.46 -22.85 -22.22
CA PRO A 3 18.90 -23.91 -21.41
C PRO A 3 17.37 -23.81 -21.48
N ARG A 4 16.75 -24.60 -22.36
CA ARG A 4 15.29 -24.75 -22.43
C ARG A 4 14.86 -25.49 -21.16
N ILE A 5 14.60 -24.76 -20.09
CA ILE A 5 13.98 -25.32 -18.87
C ILE A 5 12.65 -25.93 -19.32
N PRO A 6 12.44 -27.25 -19.15
CA PRO A 6 11.22 -27.90 -19.62
C PRO A 6 10.03 -27.32 -18.86
N ILE A 7 8.91 -27.10 -19.54
CA ILE A 7 7.67 -26.54 -18.96
C ILE A 7 7.26 -27.29 -17.68
N ALA A 8 7.60 -28.58 -17.57
CA ALA A 8 7.41 -29.41 -16.37
C ALA A 8 8.11 -28.92 -15.10
N VAL A 9 9.25 -28.21 -15.20
CA VAL A 9 9.97 -27.64 -14.05
C VAL A 9 9.36 -26.30 -13.63
N LEU A 10 8.85 -25.54 -14.59
CA LEU A 10 8.15 -24.27 -14.33
C LEU A 10 6.78 -24.51 -13.67
N THR A 11 6.06 -25.57 -14.08
CA THR A 11 4.79 -25.94 -13.44
C THR A 11 4.99 -26.49 -12.04
N LEU A 12 6.04 -27.28 -11.78
CA LEU A 12 6.33 -27.82 -10.45
C LEU A 12 6.68 -26.73 -9.42
N PHE A 13 7.37 -25.67 -9.84
CA PHE A 13 7.71 -24.54 -8.95
C PHE A 13 6.52 -23.57 -8.72
N MET A 14 5.55 -23.53 -9.64
CA MET A 14 4.37 -22.64 -9.56
C MET A 14 3.13 -23.32 -8.96
N LEU A 15 3.12 -24.66 -8.85
CA LEU A 15 1.98 -25.42 -8.33
C LEU A 15 1.68 -25.36 -6.81
N PRO A 16 2.51 -24.84 -5.88
CA PRO A 16 2.05 -24.70 -4.49
C PRO A 16 1.07 -23.54 -4.30
N SER A 17 0.93 -22.61 -5.26
CA SER A 17 -0.03 -21.49 -5.16
C SER A 17 -1.47 -21.88 -5.51
N LEU A 18 -1.68 -22.99 -6.22
CA LEU A 18 -3.02 -23.39 -6.69
C LEU A 18 -3.77 -24.30 -5.71
N PHE A 19 -3.09 -24.82 -4.69
CA PHE A 19 -3.69 -25.61 -3.60
C PHE A 19 -3.82 -24.83 -2.28
N ALA A 20 -3.55 -23.52 -2.28
CA ALA A 20 -3.64 -22.66 -1.11
C ALA A 20 -4.84 -21.71 -1.20
N GLN A 21 -6.05 -22.27 -1.14
CA GLN A 21 -7.26 -21.59 -0.67
C GLN A 21 -8.06 -22.62 0.13
N GLU A 22 -7.62 -22.90 1.35
CA GLU A 22 -8.53 -23.47 2.33
C GLU A 22 -9.54 -22.37 2.67
N GLU A 23 -10.76 -22.54 2.17
CA GLU A 23 -11.91 -21.75 2.53
C GLU A 23 -12.13 -21.90 4.05
N VAL A 24 -11.66 -20.93 4.84
CA VAL A 24 -12.17 -20.75 6.20
C VAL A 24 -13.59 -20.20 6.04
N ILE A 25 -14.55 -21.11 5.97
CA ILE A 25 -15.97 -20.79 6.12
C ILE A 25 -16.18 -20.33 7.57
N VAL A 26 -16.10 -19.02 7.80
CA VAL A 26 -16.60 -18.41 9.04
C VAL A 26 -18.12 -18.51 9.01
N SER A 27 -18.64 -19.56 9.62
CA SER A 27 -20.06 -19.77 9.84
C SER A 27 -20.57 -18.80 10.91
N GLY A 28 -21.15 -17.69 10.48
CA GLY A 28 -21.96 -16.85 11.34
C GLY A 28 -22.61 -15.72 10.55
N PRO A 29 -23.91 -15.43 10.73
CA PRO A 29 -24.48 -14.20 10.21
C PRO A 29 -23.70 -13.02 10.80
N PRO A 30 -23.33 -11.99 10.01
CA PRO A 30 -22.75 -10.79 10.58
C PRO A 30 -23.80 -10.20 11.51
N VAL A 31 -23.56 -10.26 12.82
CA VAL A 31 -24.31 -9.43 13.77
C VAL A 31 -23.90 -8.01 13.44
N VAL A 32 -24.72 -7.33 12.63
CA VAL A 32 -24.67 -5.89 12.44
C VAL A 32 -25.04 -5.31 13.79
N GLN A 33 -24.04 -5.13 14.65
CA GLN A 33 -24.17 -4.21 15.77
C GLN A 33 -24.22 -2.83 15.14
N GLU A 34 -25.40 -2.22 15.09
CA GLU A 34 -25.50 -0.79 14.86
C GLU A 34 -24.60 -0.12 15.90
N PRO A 35 -23.62 0.72 15.52
CA PRO A 35 -22.84 1.43 16.50
C PRO A 35 -23.83 2.28 17.31
N VAL A 36 -23.92 1.99 18.60
CA VAL A 36 -24.58 2.87 19.56
C VAL A 36 -23.71 4.10 19.63
N THR A 37 -23.95 5.06 18.73
CA THR A 37 -23.23 6.32 18.71
C THR A 37 -23.77 7.16 19.85
N ASP A 38 -23.11 7.08 21.00
CA ASP A 38 -23.19 8.14 22.00
C ASP A 38 -22.68 9.43 21.34
N PRO A 39 -23.48 10.51 21.30
CA PRO A 39 -23.13 11.74 20.57
C PRO A 39 -21.93 12.50 21.15
N ASP A 40 -21.40 12.06 22.29
CA ASP A 40 -20.29 12.67 23.02
C ASP A 40 -18.96 11.90 22.88
N GLU A 41 -18.91 10.77 22.15
CA GLU A 41 -17.66 10.06 21.90
C GLU A 41 -16.95 10.56 20.63
N PRO A 42 -15.62 10.82 20.68
CA PRO A 42 -14.88 11.26 19.51
C PRO A 42 -14.83 10.13 18.46
N LEU A 43 -15.27 10.44 17.24
CA LEU A 43 -15.15 9.54 16.10
C LEU A 43 -13.67 9.22 15.87
N THR A 44 -13.31 7.95 16.03
CA THR A 44 -11.94 7.44 15.80
C THR A 44 -11.61 7.23 14.32
N ILE A 45 -12.61 7.40 13.45
CA ILE A 45 -12.50 7.25 12.01
C ILE A 45 -13.02 8.56 11.39
N ALA A 46 -12.13 9.27 10.69
CA ALA A 46 -12.53 10.38 9.85
C ALA A 46 -13.17 9.80 8.57
N ASP A 47 -14.41 10.19 8.27
CA ASP A 47 -15.11 9.77 7.03
C ASP A 47 -14.39 10.25 5.76
N GLU A 48 -13.59 11.32 5.86
CA GLU A 48 -12.74 11.81 4.78
C GLU A 48 -11.26 11.60 5.08
N MET A 49 -10.57 10.91 4.16
CA MET A 49 -9.12 10.74 4.24
C MET A 49 -8.40 12.08 4.04
N PRO A 50 -7.33 12.35 4.80
CA PRO A 50 -6.53 13.56 4.67
C PRO A 50 -5.97 13.71 3.25
N SER A 51 -6.33 14.80 2.58
CA SER A 51 -5.82 15.14 1.24
C SER A 51 -4.98 16.42 1.29
N PHE A 52 -3.94 16.49 0.47
CA PHE A 52 -3.10 17.69 0.39
C PHE A 52 -3.92 18.88 -0.13
N PRO A 53 -3.88 20.06 0.52
CA PRO A 53 -4.62 21.22 0.07
C PRO A 53 -4.15 21.63 -1.34
N GLY A 54 -5.05 21.59 -2.32
CA GLY A 54 -4.72 21.79 -3.74
C GLY A 54 -4.40 20.50 -4.53
N GLY A 55 -4.64 19.33 -3.93
CA GLY A 55 -4.54 18.03 -4.59
C GLY A 55 -3.12 17.62 -4.93
N SER A 56 -3.01 16.68 -5.88
CA SER A 56 -1.73 16.12 -6.32
C SER A 56 -0.81 17.15 -6.97
N GLU A 57 -1.35 18.12 -7.72
CA GLU A 57 -0.56 19.12 -8.43
C GLU A 57 0.17 20.07 -7.45
N ALA A 58 -0.53 20.52 -6.40
CA ALA A 58 0.07 21.34 -5.36
C ALA A 58 1.13 20.56 -4.57
N LEU A 59 0.92 19.26 -4.35
CA LEU A 59 1.90 18.38 -3.71
C LEU A 59 3.18 18.26 -4.55
N PHE A 60 3.08 18.00 -5.87
CA PHE A 60 4.25 17.94 -6.74
C PHE A 60 5.02 19.26 -6.78
N LYS A 61 4.30 20.38 -6.81
CA LYS A 61 4.91 21.72 -6.77
C LYS A 61 5.60 21.99 -5.43
N TYR A 62 5.01 21.52 -4.32
CA TYR A 62 5.63 21.60 -2.99
C TYR A 62 6.89 20.75 -2.93
N MET A 63 6.82 19.49 -3.38
CA MET A 63 7.98 18.60 -3.42
C MET A 63 9.12 19.18 -4.26
N GLY A 64 8.84 19.69 -5.47
CA GLY A 64 9.88 20.31 -6.29
C GLY A 64 10.55 21.54 -5.68
N LYS A 65 9.90 22.22 -4.72
CA LYS A 65 10.45 23.38 -4.01
C LYS A 65 11.16 23.02 -2.71
N HIS A 66 10.74 21.95 -2.05
CA HIS A 66 11.16 21.63 -0.68
C HIS A 66 12.00 20.34 -0.58
N VAL A 67 12.03 19.50 -1.61
CA VAL A 67 12.91 18.33 -1.68
C VAL A 67 14.29 18.78 -2.14
N THR A 68 15.25 18.79 -1.23
CA THR A 68 16.66 19.06 -1.52
C THR A 68 17.41 17.74 -1.56
N TYR A 69 18.03 17.43 -2.70
CA TYR A 69 18.86 16.24 -2.84
C TYR A 69 20.29 16.54 -2.37
N PRO A 70 20.87 15.78 -1.42
CA PRO A 70 22.22 16.04 -0.92
C PRO A 70 23.30 15.90 -2.00
N GLU A 71 24.34 16.73 -1.96
CA GLU A 71 25.45 16.68 -2.94
C GLU A 71 26.18 15.34 -2.94
N GLU A 72 26.45 14.76 -1.76
CA GLU A 72 27.03 13.41 -1.66
C GLU A 72 26.21 12.35 -2.39
N ALA A 73 24.88 12.48 -2.40
CA ALA A 73 24.01 11.52 -3.06
C ALA A 73 24.03 11.68 -4.59
N ILE A 74 24.32 12.90 -5.09
CA ILE A 74 24.56 13.18 -6.51
C ILE A 74 25.89 12.57 -6.94
N GLU A 75 26.95 12.82 -6.18
CA GLU A 75 28.30 12.35 -6.49
C GLU A 75 28.40 10.81 -6.49
N ASN A 76 27.67 10.16 -5.58
CA ASN A 76 27.66 8.71 -5.45
C ASN A 76 26.54 8.04 -6.30
N GLU A 77 25.86 8.78 -7.18
CA GLU A 77 24.78 8.30 -8.04
C GLU A 77 23.70 7.49 -7.29
N VAL A 78 23.43 7.85 -6.04
CA VAL A 78 22.46 7.17 -5.20
C VAL A 78 21.07 7.48 -5.76
N GLN A 79 20.18 6.49 -5.80
CA GLN A 79 18.80 6.66 -6.27
C GLN A 79 17.88 5.65 -5.58
N GLY A 80 16.61 6.01 -5.41
CA GLY A 80 15.62 5.13 -4.78
C GLY A 80 14.21 5.71 -4.76
N THR A 81 13.24 4.86 -4.46
CA THR A 81 11.84 5.25 -4.32
C THR A 81 11.52 5.49 -2.85
N VAL A 82 10.92 6.64 -2.53
CA VAL A 82 10.49 6.99 -1.17
C VAL A 82 8.97 6.96 -1.09
N TYR A 83 8.44 6.13 -0.19
CA TYR A 83 7.02 6.10 0.13
C TYR A 83 6.78 6.93 1.39
N VAL A 84 5.86 7.89 1.32
CA VAL A 84 5.53 8.79 2.43
C VAL A 84 4.04 8.72 2.69
N SER A 85 3.66 8.51 3.95
CA SER A 85 2.30 8.67 4.46
C SER A 85 2.26 9.80 5.48
N PHE A 86 1.17 10.56 5.50
CA PHE A 86 0.95 11.62 6.47
C PHE A 86 -0.47 11.53 7.02
N VAL A 87 -0.64 11.99 8.26
CA VAL A 87 -1.93 12.17 8.94
C VAL A 87 -2.08 13.67 9.15
N VAL A 88 -3.20 14.28 8.71
CA VAL A 88 -3.51 15.69 9.01
C VAL A 88 -4.71 15.81 9.94
#